data_AF-A0A653ISN8-F1
#
_entry.id   AF-A0A653ISN8-F1
#
_cell.length_a   1.000
_cell.length_b   1.000
_cell.length_c   1.000
_cell.angle_alpha   90.00
_cell.angle_beta   90.00
_cell.angle_gamma   90.00
#
_symmetry.space_group_name_H-M   'P 1'
#
loop_
_entity.id
_entity.type
_entity.pdbx_description
1 polymer ?
#
loop_
_entity_poly.entity_id
_entity_poly.type
_entity_poly.pdbx_seq_one_letter_code
_entity_poly.pdbx_strand_id
1 'polypeptide(L)'
;MFRSKRRMDRLKLIHFDGSGMILATKWLETGKFVWPPIRDGVITLTSAQMTLLIGGMDWTRLQEIPVRKPEIAGQKLPKML
;
A
#
# COMPACT_ATOMS: atom_id res chain seq x y z
N MET A 1 7.97 -5.32 -12.06
CA MET A 1 6.51 -5.54 -11.94
C MET A 1 5.85 -5.42 -13.31
N PHE A 2 4.95 -6.33 -13.68
CA PHE A 2 4.26 -6.29 -14.98
C PHE A 2 2.77 -5.97 -14.80
N ARG A 3 2.24 -5.06 -15.64
CA ARG A 3 0.85 -4.59 -15.63
C ARG A 3 0.14 -4.96 -16.93
N SER A 4 -1.04 -5.58 -16.84
CA SER A 4 -1.91 -5.80 -18.01
C SER A 4 -2.43 -4.46 -18.54
N LYS A 5 -1.97 -4.02 -19.73
CA LYS A 5 -2.37 -2.73 -20.33
C LYS A 5 -3.86 -2.68 -20.73
N ARG A 6 -4.43 -3.82 -21.15
CA ARG A 6 -5.81 -3.87 -21.70
C ARG A 6 -6.88 -4.17 -20.66
N ARG A 7 -6.65 -5.16 -19.79
CA ARG A 7 -7.67 -5.59 -18.82
C ARG A 7 -7.45 -5.01 -17.42
N MET A 8 -6.20 -4.68 -17.05
CA MET A 8 -5.82 -4.08 -15.75
C MET A 8 -6.27 -4.88 -14.51
N ASP A 9 -6.73 -6.10 -14.68
CA ASP A 9 -7.19 -7.06 -13.67
C ASP A 9 -6.07 -8.00 -13.19
N ARG A 10 -4.86 -7.88 -13.77
CA ARG A 10 -3.72 -8.78 -13.50
C ARG A 10 -2.53 -8.03 -12.93
N LEU A 11 -1.96 -8.58 -11.86
CA LEU A 11 -0.73 -8.14 -11.20
C LEU A 11 0.31 -9.25 -11.27
N LYS A 12 1.55 -8.92 -11.64
CA LYS A 12 2.73 -9.79 -11.51
C LYS A 12 3.86 -9.04 -10.81
N LEU A 13 4.26 -9.55 -9.64
CA LEU A 13 5.29 -8.99 -8.77
C LEU A 13 6.46 -9.97 -8.66
N ILE A 14 7.67 -9.43 -8.75
CA ILE A 14 8.89 -10.14 -8.40
C ILE A 14 9.51 -9.39 -7.21
N HIS A 15 9.83 -10.10 -6.14
CA HIS A 15 10.37 -9.52 -4.90
C HIS A 15 11.49 -10.41 -4.36
N PHE A 16 12.55 -9.81 -3.83
CA PHE A 16 13.57 -10.52 -3.06
C PHE A 16 13.33 -10.22 -1.59
N ASP A 17 13.08 -11.26 -0.77
CA ASP A 17 12.73 -11.09 0.64
C ASP A 17 13.93 -11.12 1.60
N GLY A 18 15.14 -11.22 1.06
CA GLY A 18 16.38 -11.41 1.82
C GLY A 18 16.90 -12.84 1.82
N SER A 19 16.02 -13.82 1.63
CA SER A 19 16.36 -15.25 1.54
C SER A 19 16.28 -15.80 0.11
N GLY A 20 15.37 -15.24 -0.69
CA GLY A 20 15.10 -15.75 -2.02
C GLY A 20 14.19 -14.86 -2.85
N MET A 21 14.02 -15.28 -4.09
CA MET A 21 13.17 -14.62 -5.07
C MET A 21 11.74 -15.17 -4.96
N ILE A 22 10.78 -14.26 -4.82
CA ILE A 22 9.34 -14.54 -4.81
C ILE A 22 8.75 -14.01 -6.12
N LEU A 23 8.00 -14.87 -6.80
CA LEU A 23 7.11 -14.47 -7.89
C LEU A 23 5.65 -14.60 -7.43
N ALA A 24 4.94 -13.48 -7.35
CA ALA A 24 3.52 -13.45 -7.02
C ALA A 24 2.69 -13.01 -8.23
N THR A 25 1.57 -13.69 -8.47
CA THR A 25 0.59 -13.33 -9.50
C THR A 25 -0.79 -13.24 -8.88
N LYS A 26 -1.56 -12.20 -9.22
CA LYS A 26 -2.92 -12.02 -8.74
C LYS A 26 -3.86 -11.58 -9.86
N TRP A 27 -5.08 -12.13 -9.84
CA TRP A 27 -6.20 -11.71 -10.66
C TRP A 27 -7.32 -11.19 -9.77
N LEU A 28 -7.90 -10.07 -10.18
CA LEU A 28 -9.15 -9.61 -9.59
C LEU A 28 -10.31 -10.29 -10.31
N GLU A 29 -11.21 -10.89 -9.56
CA GLU A 29 -12.44 -11.47 -10.10
C GLU A 29 -13.39 -10.37 -10.60
N THR A 30 -13.33 -9.19 -9.97
CA THR A 30 -14.08 -7.99 -10.34
C THR A 30 -13.21 -6.75 -10.24
N GLY A 31 -13.47 -5.76 -11.10
CA GLY A 31 -12.75 -4.48 -11.08
C GLY A 31 -11.38 -4.51 -11.75
N LYS A 32 -10.55 -3.51 -11.44
CA LYS A 32 -9.24 -3.26 -12.05
C LYS A 32 -8.29 -2.72 -10.99
N PHE A 33 -7.02 -3.08 -11.09
CA PHE A 33 -5.97 -2.42 -10.31
C PHE A 33 -5.83 -0.96 -10.73
N VAL A 34 -5.88 -0.05 -9.76
CA VAL A 34 -5.51 1.36 -9.95
C VAL A 34 -4.01 1.48 -9.75
N TRP A 35 -3.27 1.72 -10.82
CA TRP A 35 -1.81 1.75 -10.76
C TRP A 35 -1.27 3.13 -10.33
N PRO A 36 -0.25 3.16 -9.45
CA PRO A 36 0.48 4.39 -9.17
C PRO A 36 1.11 5.00 -10.42
N PRO A 37 1.23 6.33 -10.48
CA PRO A 37 2.06 6.96 -11.50
C PRO A 37 3.50 6.46 -11.35
N ILE A 38 4.11 6.13 -12.48
CA ILE A 38 5.54 5.81 -12.54
C ILE A 38 6.29 7.14 -12.48
N ARG A 39 7.26 7.24 -11.57
CA ARG A 39 8.18 8.38 -11.49
C ARG A 39 9.59 7.84 -11.68
N ASP A 40 10.34 8.41 -12.61
CA ASP A 40 11.72 8.00 -12.92
C ASP A 40 11.88 6.49 -13.21
N GLY A 41 10.88 5.91 -13.89
CA GLY A 41 10.88 4.48 -14.22
C GLY A 41 10.56 3.54 -13.06
N VAL A 42 10.35 4.06 -11.85
CA VAL A 42 10.03 3.29 -10.64
C VAL A 42 8.67 3.67 -10.05
N ILE A 43 8.09 2.75 -9.29
CA ILE A 43 6.90 2.98 -8.47
C ILE A 43 7.33 2.81 -7.02
N THR A 44 7.22 3.88 -6.24
CA THR A 44 7.48 3.87 -4.80
C THR A 44 6.13 3.81 -4.08
N LEU A 45 5.96 2.82 -3.20
CA LEU A 45 4.74 2.64 -2.41
C LEU A 45 5.08 2.49 -0.94
N THR A 46 4.25 3.09 -0.08
CA THR A 46 4.24 2.74 1.34
C THR A 46 3.66 1.33 1.53
N SER A 47 3.89 0.71 2.70
CA SER A 47 3.30 -0.59 3.03
C SER A 47 1.77 -0.58 2.95
N ALA A 48 1.14 0.54 3.36
CA ALA A 48 -0.30 0.73 3.25
C ALA A 48 -0.75 0.77 1.78
N GLN A 49 -0.08 1.57 0.94
CA GLN A 49 -0.40 1.64 -0.49
C GLN A 49 -0.21 0.30 -1.21
N MET A 50 0.83 -0.47 -0.83
CA MET A 50 1.05 -1.82 -1.37
C MET A 50 -0.07 -2.78 -0.96
N THR A 51 -0.50 -2.74 0.30
CA THR A 51 -1.62 -3.55 0.80
C THR A 51 -2.92 -3.24 0.04
N LEU A 52 -3.22 -1.95 -0.17
CA LEU A 52 -4.40 -1.52 -0.93
C LEU A 52 -4.34 -1.97 -2.38
N LEU A 53 -3.18 -1.79 -3.03
CA LEU A 53 -2.97 -2.20 -4.41
C LEU A 53 -3.16 -3.71 -4.57
N ILE A 54 -2.53 -4.54 -3.71
CA ILE A 54 -2.72 -6.00 -3.74
C ILE A 54 -4.19 -6.35 -3.46
N GLY A 55 -4.87 -5.61 -2.58
CA GLY A 55 -6.29 -5.77 -2.30
C GLY A 55 -7.22 -5.44 -3.47
N GLY A 56 -6.71 -4.80 -4.54
CA GLY A 56 -7.54 -4.29 -5.64
C GLY A 56 -8.33 -3.04 -5.26
N MET A 57 -8.00 -2.41 -4.13
CA MET A 57 -8.65 -1.18 -3.66
C MET A 57 -8.05 0.05 -4.36
N ASP A 58 -8.89 1.06 -4.57
CA ASP A 58 -8.47 2.35 -5.13
C ASP A 58 -7.67 3.14 -4.09
N TRP A 59 -6.34 2.99 -4.14
CA TRP A 59 -5.41 3.66 -3.25
C TRP A 59 -5.39 5.19 -3.45
N THR A 60 -5.89 5.74 -4.57
CA THR A 60 -5.96 7.20 -4.77
C THR A 60 -6.96 7.87 -3.83
N ARG A 61 -7.87 7.08 -3.25
CA ARG A 61 -8.81 7.50 -2.22
C ARG A 61 -8.24 7.40 -0.81
N LEU A 62 -7.02 6.89 -0.66
CA LEU A 62 -6.33 6.90 0.62
C LEU A 62 -5.96 8.35 0.95
N GLN A 63 -6.70 8.96 1.87
CA GLN A 63 -6.23 10.17 2.53
C GLN A 63 -5.36 9.77 3.70
N GLU A 64 -4.09 10.15 3.67
CA GLU A 64 -3.25 10.12 4.85
C GLU A 64 -3.82 11.13 5.84
N ILE A 65 -4.58 10.65 6.82
CA ILE A 65 -5.02 11.49 7.94
C ILE A 65 -3.77 11.80 8.75
N PRO A 66 -3.33 13.07 8.83
CA PRO A 66 -2.16 13.42 9.60
C PRO A 66 -2.44 13.03 11.06
N VAL A 67 -1.71 12.03 11.56
CA VAL A 67 -1.78 11.70 12.98
C VAL A 67 -1.14 12.87 13.71
N ARG A 68 -1.95 13.70 14.37
CA ARG A 68 -1.43 14.74 15.26
C ARG A 68 -0.57 14.04 16.30
N LYS A 69 0.72 14.38 16.33
CA LYS A 69 1.60 13.95 17.41
C LYS A 69 0.98 14.47 18.71
N PRO A 70 0.72 13.60 19.70
CA PRO A 70 0.15 14.06 20.96
C PRO A 70 1.08 15.13 21.56
N GLU A 71 0.52 16.31 21.82
CA GLU A 71 1.25 17.45 22.39
C GLU A 71 1.63 17.20 23.86
N ILE A 72 0.91 16.28 24.52
CA ILE A 72 1.15 15.88 25.90
C ILE A 72 1.42 14.38 25.92
N ALA A 73 2.67 14.01 26.17
CA ALA A 73 3.01 12.66 26.61
C ALA A 73 2.85 12.61 28.14
N GLY A 74 1.86 11.88 28.61
CA GLY A 74 1.63 11.64 30.04
C GLY A 74 0.58 12.56 30.65
N GLN A 75 -0.68 12.14 30.58
CA GLN A 75 -1.66 12.59 31.57
C GLN A 75 -1.21 12.00 32.91
N LYS A 76 -0.64 12.82 33.81
CA LYS A 76 -0.50 12.44 35.21
C LYS A 76 -1.91 12.17 35.73
N LEU A 77 -2.19 10.90 36.04
CA LEU A 77 -3.41 10.52 36.75
C LEU A 77 -3.51 11.38 38.02
N PRO A 78 -4.67 12.00 38.30
CA PRO A 78 -4.83 12.76 39.52
C PRO A 78 -4.59 11.82 40.70
N LYS A 79 -3.68 12.20 41.60
CA LYS A 79 -3.48 11.46 42.85
C LYS A 79 -4.82 11.51 43.59
N MET A 80 -5.49 10.37 43.67
CA MET A 80 -6.64 10.19 44.56
C MET A 80 -6.12 10.32 45.99
N LEU A 81 -6.68 11.28 46.72
CA LEU A 81 -6.59 11.36 48.18
C LEU A 81 -7.27 10.13 48.81
#